data_AF-A0A2V9RE89-F1
#
_entry.id   AF-A0A2V9RE89-F1
#
_cell.length_a   1.000
_cell.length_b   1.000
_cell.length_c   1.000
_cell.angle_alpha   90.00
_cell.angle_beta   90.00
_cell.angle_gamma   90.00
#
_symmetry.space_group_name_H-M   'P 1'
#
loop_
_entity.id
_entity.type
_entity.pdbx_description
1 polymer ?
#
loop_
_entity_poly.entity_id
_entity_poly.type
_entity_poly.pdbx_seq_one_letter_code
_entity_poly.pdbx_strand_id
1 'polypeptide(L)'
;MLTEYYRLNHDYTITPTLLNHLAIGYNHRHIIEAPGYVSLAPADWAKATYIPGTVTPLAPGTSSTYSAGGVTWGNSVFTDSRQRTTNFKEQVAWLKGRHTVKFGLDYLRGIYRRLDYNGAYGSVSFSAAGTGLSGNANTGSDWASFLLGVASGGSFRYPDDTAFYWPYYGWYIQDDFKVSKKLTLNIGLRYEIPVPKEERHHHNSNFCPTCPNAAAGGLPGAMVYAGVGGAPERFGLTRMNALGPRLGLAYQLDSKTVIRAGGSIYYQPSREDGNADNGIQGFGGTFGAIGNALSNGISYQVKDGFTSFAPQIAALRPPISDPATLSANLINQTPFYYNPTAGRAPYFGDWNFTIERTLTTSSMFRASYHATIGNKLLSRQQSQNQLDPRYWGIYGDLLNQSVATLLNSPSSTAILNANGFKLPFPGFSTALTLDRALRPFPQYSGVDSNAGGQNDGHMTFHSLETSFEHRFNKGLYMLVSYTFCKLISGSNAEDANRTSDGAVQNQYNRRLDKAVASQDTPHNLRVSYVYELPIGKGKQLLGNMHPVLNAVIGNWKISAIHTYVSGTPFVISCNQNFYGAGSAARCSFAPGATTGAIPLINPAWSSDKSVAFAVPYLNPAAFV
;
A
#
# COMPACT_ATOMS: atom_id res chain seq x y z
N MET A 1 -18.27 14.47 -8.87
CA MET A 1 -16.91 14.42 -9.45
C MET A 1 -16.98 15.04 -10.84
N LEU A 2 -16.22 16.11 -11.09
CA LEU A 2 -16.08 16.70 -12.42
C LEU A 2 -14.72 16.29 -12.98
N THR A 3 -14.68 15.81 -14.22
CA THR A 3 -13.41 15.51 -14.89
C THR A 3 -13.41 16.05 -16.31
N GLU A 4 -12.40 16.85 -16.63
CA GLU A 4 -12.23 17.52 -17.91
C GLU A 4 -10.91 17.06 -18.54
N TYR A 5 -10.97 16.75 -19.83
CA TYR A 5 -9.83 16.27 -20.61
C TYR A 5 -9.74 17.10 -21.88
N TYR A 6 -8.60 17.75 -22.08
CA TYR A 6 -8.30 18.49 -23.30
C TYR A 6 -7.06 17.88 -23.93
N ARG A 7 -7.11 17.65 -25.25
CA ARG A 7 -6.03 17.05 -26.02
C ARG A 7 -5.89 17.79 -27.34
N LEU A 8 -4.66 18.09 -27.70
CA LEU A 8 -4.27 18.57 -29.02
C LEU A 8 -3.18 17.64 -29.52
N ASN A 9 -3.42 17.02 -30.67
CA ASN A 9 -2.43 16.20 -31.36
C ASN A 9 -2.17 16.80 -32.74
N HIS A 10 -0.92 16.77 -33.16
CA HIS A 10 -0.49 17.25 -34.47
C HIS A 10 0.50 16.26 -35.08
N ASP A 11 0.12 15.69 -36.21
CA ASP A 11 0.95 14.77 -37.00
C ASP A 11 1.49 15.52 -38.22
N TYR A 12 2.81 15.50 -38.41
CA TYR A 12 3.45 16.16 -39.52
C TYR A 12 4.46 15.25 -40.21
N THR A 13 4.30 15.08 -41.52
CA THR A 13 5.24 14.33 -42.35
C THR A 13 6.28 15.31 -42.89
N ILE A 14 7.46 15.36 -42.26
CA ILE A 14 8.56 16.25 -42.65
C ILE A 14 9.16 15.78 -44.00
N THR A 15 9.33 14.47 -44.15
CA THR A 15 9.68 13.80 -45.41
C THR A 15 8.92 12.47 -45.49
N PRO A 16 8.89 11.77 -46.64
CA PRO A 16 8.25 10.45 -46.74
C PRO A 16 8.80 9.38 -45.76
N THR A 17 9.92 9.67 -45.11
CA THR A 17 10.59 8.77 -44.16
C THR A 17 10.76 9.36 -42.76
N LEU A 18 10.33 10.60 -42.52
CA LEU A 18 10.51 11.30 -41.25
C LEU A 18 9.16 11.89 -40.82
N LEU A 19 8.60 11.32 -39.77
CA LEU A 19 7.30 11.69 -39.22
C LEU A 19 7.48 12.27 -37.81
N ASN A 20 6.76 13.34 -37.53
CA ASN A 20 6.68 14.00 -36.24
C ASN A 20 5.26 13.88 -35.70
N HIS A 21 5.14 13.61 -34.40
CA HIS A 21 3.89 13.56 -33.66
C HIS A 21 4.05 14.36 -32.37
N LEU A 22 3.31 15.46 -32.28
CA LEU A 22 3.21 16.31 -31.09
C LEU A 22 1.88 16.06 -30.40
N ALA A 23 1.89 15.84 -29.09
CA ALA A 23 0.70 15.71 -28.26
C ALA A 23 0.79 16.58 -27.01
N ILE A 24 -0.16 17.50 -26.85
CA ILE A 24 -0.35 18.33 -25.67
C ILE A 24 -1.64 17.92 -24.98
N GLY A 25 -1.60 17.69 -23.68
CA GLY A 25 -2.77 17.34 -22.89
C GLY A 25 -2.89 18.16 -21.62
N TYR A 26 -4.13 18.45 -21.26
CA TYR A 26 -4.51 18.99 -19.96
C TYR A 26 -5.61 18.12 -19.36
N ASN A 27 -5.45 17.77 -18.09
CA ASN A 27 -6.45 17.05 -17.32
C ASN A 27 -6.80 17.88 -16.10
N HIS A 28 -8.09 18.01 -15.83
CA HIS A 28 -8.58 18.53 -14.57
C HIS A 28 -9.53 17.51 -13.95
N ARG A 29 -9.23 17.09 -12.72
CA ARG A 29 -10.11 16.25 -11.92
C ARG A 29 -10.46 16.99 -10.65
N HIS A 30 -11.74 17.08 -10.34
CA HIS A 30 -12.25 17.65 -9.10
C HIS A 30 -13.11 16.60 -8.37
N ILE A 31 -12.63 16.21 -7.20
CA ILE A 31 -13.26 15.24 -6.31
C ILE A 31 -13.64 15.99 -5.04
N ILE A 32 -14.90 15.88 -4.67
CA ILE A 32 -15.37 16.23 -3.33
C ILE A 32 -15.72 14.92 -2.66
N GLU A 33 -15.07 14.62 -1.55
CA GLU A 33 -15.40 13.51 -0.67
C GLU A 33 -16.20 14.09 0.49
N ALA A 34 -17.49 13.84 0.49
CA ALA A 34 -18.41 14.25 1.56
C ALA A 34 -19.30 13.04 1.90
N PRO A 35 -19.80 12.89 3.14
CA PRO A 35 -20.71 11.81 3.47
C PRO A 35 -21.96 11.88 2.60
N GLY A 36 -22.25 10.80 1.87
CA GLY A 36 -23.48 10.68 1.07
C GLY A 36 -24.73 10.49 1.94
N TYR A 37 -24.56 10.07 3.19
CA TYR A 37 -25.58 9.95 4.23
C TYR A 37 -24.93 10.19 5.58
N VAL A 38 -25.58 10.97 6.45
CA VAL A 38 -25.16 11.14 7.84
C VAL A 38 -26.27 10.65 8.74
N SER A 39 -25.94 9.76 9.67
CA SER A 39 -26.84 9.37 10.75
C SER A 39 -27.06 10.60 11.63
N LEU A 40 -28.23 11.22 11.53
CA LEU A 40 -28.58 12.42 12.28
C LEU A 40 -29.00 12.01 13.69
N ALA A 41 -28.39 12.60 14.72
CA ALA A 41 -28.98 12.57 16.05
C ALA A 41 -30.27 13.43 16.05
N PRO A 42 -31.28 13.10 16.87
CA PRO A 42 -32.42 13.99 17.12
C PRO A 42 -31.96 15.42 17.45
N ALA A 43 -32.65 16.42 16.91
CA ALA A 43 -32.20 17.82 16.96
C ALA A 43 -31.96 18.34 18.39
N ASP A 44 -32.76 17.89 19.35
CA ASP A 44 -32.62 18.28 20.77
C ASP A 44 -31.36 17.68 21.41
N TRP A 45 -30.99 16.46 21.00
CA TRP A 45 -29.77 15.79 21.47
C TRP A 45 -28.52 16.39 20.83
N ALA A 46 -28.60 16.77 19.55
CA ALA A 46 -27.53 17.48 18.85
C ALA A 46 -27.28 18.88 19.47
N LYS A 47 -28.32 19.60 19.90
CA LYS A 47 -28.19 20.91 20.56
C LYS A 47 -27.61 20.81 21.97
N ALA A 48 -28.01 19.82 22.76
CA ALA A 48 -27.49 19.62 24.12
C ALA A 48 -25.99 19.24 24.15
N THR A 49 -25.46 18.78 23.02
CA THR A 49 -24.07 18.33 22.88
C THR A 49 -23.20 19.26 22.02
N TYR A 50 -23.66 20.47 21.77
CA TYR A 50 -22.87 21.50 21.09
C TYR A 50 -21.61 21.84 21.90
N ILE A 51 -20.46 21.92 21.24
CA ILE A 51 -19.16 22.25 21.84
C ILE A 51 -18.81 23.70 21.48
N PRO A 52 -18.86 24.64 22.45
CA PRO A 52 -18.27 25.97 22.27
C PRO A 52 -16.73 25.90 22.12
N GLY A 53 -16.16 26.72 21.23
CA GLY A 53 -14.70 26.92 21.15
C GLY A 53 -13.95 26.14 20.06
N THR A 54 -14.63 25.42 19.17
CA THR A 54 -14.02 24.86 17.95
C THR A 54 -13.82 25.94 16.86
N VAL A 55 -12.93 25.71 15.90
CA VAL A 55 -12.73 26.62 14.75
C VAL A 55 -13.92 26.69 13.78
N THR A 56 -14.80 25.69 13.85
CA THR A 56 -16.03 25.58 13.06
C THR A 56 -17.14 25.10 13.99
N PRO A 57 -18.25 25.86 14.17
CA PRO A 57 -19.43 25.40 14.89
C PRO A 57 -19.87 24.02 14.40
N LEU A 58 -20.19 23.11 15.33
CA LEU A 58 -20.80 21.81 14.98
C LEU A 58 -22.09 22.04 14.20
N ALA A 59 -22.18 21.50 12.99
CA ALA A 59 -23.40 21.52 12.20
C ALA A 59 -24.23 20.25 12.54
N PRO A 60 -25.48 20.39 13.03
CA PRO A 60 -26.32 19.26 13.43
C PRO A 60 -26.38 18.20 12.33
N GLY A 61 -25.95 16.98 12.67
CA GLY A 61 -26.02 15.84 11.76
C GLY A 61 -25.04 15.86 10.60
N THR A 62 -23.90 16.53 10.71
CA THR A 62 -22.77 16.38 9.77
C THR A 62 -21.47 15.99 10.45
N SER A 63 -21.41 16.04 11.77
CA SER A 63 -20.17 15.79 12.50
C SER A 63 -20.44 15.58 13.97
N SER A 64 -20.08 14.41 14.45
CA SER A 64 -19.84 14.03 15.84
C SER A 64 -20.02 12.54 15.78
N THR A 65 -18.94 11.77 15.67
CA THR A 65 -19.01 10.34 15.93
C THR A 65 -19.32 10.20 17.41
N TYR A 66 -20.57 9.88 17.74
CA TYR A 66 -20.93 9.56 19.11
C TYR A 66 -20.70 8.06 19.34
N SER A 67 -20.42 7.67 20.56
CA SER A 67 -20.46 6.26 20.95
C SER A 67 -21.04 6.18 22.34
N ALA A 68 -22.29 5.77 22.43
CA ALA A 68 -22.95 5.45 23.69
C ALA A 68 -23.94 4.31 23.44
N GLY A 69 -23.92 3.25 24.26
CA GLY A 69 -24.75 2.07 24.06
C GLY A 69 -24.51 1.37 22.71
N GLY A 70 -23.33 1.55 22.11
CA GLY A 70 -22.97 0.99 20.80
C GLY A 70 -23.51 1.75 19.58
N VAL A 71 -24.17 2.91 19.76
CA VAL A 71 -24.70 3.72 18.65
C VAL A 71 -23.72 4.82 18.25
N THR A 72 -23.53 4.98 16.94
CA THR A 72 -22.75 6.06 16.34
C THR A 72 -23.62 6.91 15.41
N TRP A 73 -23.81 8.18 15.78
CA TRP A 73 -24.32 9.22 14.87
C TRP A 73 -23.14 9.99 14.28
N GLY A 74 -23.37 10.78 13.22
CA GLY A 74 -22.34 11.58 12.56
C GLY A 74 -21.27 10.80 11.79
N ASN A 75 -20.66 11.45 10.79
CA ASN A 75 -19.41 11.03 10.15
C ASN A 75 -18.87 12.25 9.38
N SER A 76 -17.63 12.65 9.62
CA SER A 76 -17.04 13.86 9.03
C SER A 76 -15.86 13.51 8.13
N VAL A 77 -16.18 13.03 6.93
CA VAL A 77 -15.24 13.07 5.80
C VAL A 77 -15.62 14.27 4.95
N PHE A 78 -14.77 15.28 4.86
CA PHE A 78 -15.01 16.44 4.00
C PHE A 78 -13.70 16.88 3.36
N THR A 79 -13.46 16.44 2.15
CA THR A 79 -12.24 16.78 1.40
C THR A 79 -12.61 17.32 0.03
N ASP A 80 -11.88 18.34 -0.41
CA ASP A 80 -11.96 18.88 -1.77
C ASP A 80 -10.59 18.74 -2.41
N SER A 81 -10.48 17.72 -3.25
CA SER A 81 -9.25 17.32 -3.94
C SER A 81 -9.32 17.72 -5.41
N ARG A 82 -8.42 18.62 -5.82
CA ARG A 82 -8.29 19.11 -7.19
C ARG A 82 -6.97 18.67 -7.76
N GLN A 83 -7.01 17.85 -8.80
CA GLN A 83 -5.84 17.44 -9.55
C GLN A 83 -5.83 18.12 -10.91
N ARG A 84 -4.66 18.60 -11.32
CA ARG A 84 -4.39 19.10 -12.66
C ARG A 84 -3.12 18.47 -13.18
N THR A 85 -3.13 17.96 -14.40
CA THR A 85 -1.91 17.53 -15.07
C THR A 85 -1.83 18.17 -16.45
N THR A 86 -0.67 18.73 -16.77
CA THR A 86 -0.34 19.20 -18.11
C THR A 86 0.76 18.31 -18.65
N ASN A 87 0.57 17.72 -19.83
CA ASN A 87 1.56 16.88 -20.47
C ASN A 87 1.91 17.40 -21.85
N PHE A 88 3.19 17.32 -22.19
CA PHE A 88 3.76 17.65 -23.49
C PHE A 88 4.57 16.45 -23.94
N LYS A 89 4.20 15.87 -25.09
CA LYS A 89 4.85 14.70 -25.66
C LYS A 89 5.24 14.97 -27.09
N GLU A 90 6.48 14.66 -27.41
CA GLU A 90 7.04 14.77 -28.75
C GLU A 90 7.58 13.40 -29.15
N GLN A 91 7.26 12.96 -30.36
CA GLN A 91 7.75 11.72 -30.94
C GLN A 91 8.14 11.94 -32.40
N VAL A 92 9.35 11.54 -32.75
CA VAL A 92 9.85 11.55 -34.12
C VAL A 92 10.16 10.12 -34.54
N ALA A 93 9.63 9.68 -35.67
CA ALA A 93 9.91 8.39 -36.29
C ALA A 93 10.68 8.59 -37.60
N TRP A 94 11.82 7.92 -37.73
CA TRP A 94 12.70 7.99 -38.90
C TRP A 94 12.94 6.60 -39.49
N LEU A 95 12.45 6.39 -40.70
CA LEU A 95 12.59 5.16 -41.46
C LEU A 95 13.80 5.28 -42.40
N LYS A 96 14.93 4.69 -42.04
CA LYS A 96 16.15 4.77 -42.85
C LYS A 96 16.71 3.40 -43.17
N GLY A 97 16.47 2.96 -44.42
CA GLY A 97 16.96 1.68 -44.92
C GLY A 97 16.44 0.51 -44.10
N ARG A 98 17.31 -0.13 -43.32
CA ARG A 98 16.99 -1.27 -42.45
C ARG A 98 16.60 -0.88 -41.03
N HIS A 99 16.65 0.41 -40.70
CA HIS A 99 16.39 0.96 -39.37
C HIS A 99 15.06 1.68 -39.34
N THR A 100 14.36 1.55 -38.22
CA THR A 100 13.20 2.38 -37.88
C THR A 100 13.47 2.96 -36.50
N VAL A 101 14.04 4.16 -36.49
CA VAL A 101 14.47 4.84 -35.27
C VAL A 101 13.35 5.75 -34.78
N LYS A 102 13.01 5.67 -33.50
CA LYS A 102 12.06 6.54 -32.82
C LYS A 102 12.76 7.27 -31.70
N PHE A 103 12.53 8.57 -31.64
CA PHE A 103 12.94 9.44 -30.55
C PHE A 103 11.70 9.99 -29.89
N GLY A 104 11.79 10.32 -28.61
CA GLY A 104 10.75 11.15 -28.03
C GLY A 104 11.09 11.74 -26.68
N LEU A 105 10.28 12.74 -26.33
CA LEU A 105 10.32 13.50 -25.09
C LEU A 105 8.94 13.43 -24.45
N ASP A 106 8.90 13.28 -23.13
CA ASP A 106 7.69 13.33 -22.33
C ASP A 106 7.95 14.29 -21.16
N TYR A 107 7.20 15.37 -21.10
CA TYR A 107 7.15 16.26 -19.95
C TYR A 107 5.76 16.22 -19.36
N LEU A 108 5.69 16.02 -18.04
CA LEU A 108 4.44 16.09 -17.30
C LEU A 108 4.63 17.00 -16.10
N ARG A 109 3.67 17.91 -15.89
CA ARG A 109 3.54 18.72 -14.68
C ARG A 109 2.25 18.36 -13.98
N GLY A 110 2.36 17.75 -12.81
CA GLY A 110 1.23 17.47 -11.93
C GLY A 110 1.08 18.52 -10.84
N ILE A 111 -0.17 18.84 -10.50
CA ILE A 111 -0.56 19.59 -9.31
C ILE A 111 -1.69 18.82 -8.65
N TYR A 112 -1.58 18.61 -7.34
CA TYR A 112 -2.63 18.08 -6.49
C TYR A 112 -2.83 19.06 -5.34
N ARG A 113 -3.99 19.73 -5.32
CA ARG A 113 -4.42 20.54 -4.19
C ARG A 113 -5.46 19.77 -3.39
N ARG A 114 -5.31 19.76 -2.07
CA ARG A 114 -6.26 19.17 -1.15
C ARG A 114 -6.64 20.22 -0.11
N LEU A 115 -7.95 20.43 0.02
CA LEU A 115 -8.55 21.09 1.17
C LEU A 115 -9.13 19.99 2.05
N ASP A 116 -8.58 19.78 3.23
CA ASP A 116 -9.00 18.72 4.15
C ASP A 116 -9.71 19.32 5.37
N TYR A 117 -11.00 19.04 5.49
CA TYR A 117 -11.84 19.38 6.64
C TYR A 117 -12.31 18.14 7.39
N ASN A 118 -11.67 16.98 7.18
CA ASN A 118 -11.98 15.77 7.92
C ASN A 118 -11.88 16.05 9.42
N GLY A 119 -12.94 15.79 10.18
CA GLY A 119 -12.96 16.04 11.62
C GLY A 119 -12.83 17.51 12.03
N ALA A 120 -12.91 18.49 11.11
CA ALA A 120 -12.78 19.91 11.44
C ALA A 120 -13.92 20.45 12.31
N TYR A 121 -15.06 19.77 12.25
CA TYR A 121 -16.22 20.05 13.08
C TYR A 121 -16.15 19.33 14.44
N GLY A 122 -15.25 18.35 14.60
CA GLY A 122 -14.98 17.67 15.86
C GLY A 122 -15.79 16.41 16.16
N SER A 123 -15.40 15.74 17.25
CA SER A 123 -15.97 14.51 17.80
C SER A 123 -16.03 14.58 19.32
N VAL A 124 -17.00 13.89 19.91
CA VAL A 124 -17.16 13.74 21.36
C VAL A 124 -17.37 12.27 21.68
N SER A 125 -16.58 11.74 22.60
CA SER A 125 -16.71 10.37 23.09
C SER A 125 -17.27 10.34 24.51
N PHE A 126 -18.08 9.33 24.78
CA PHE A 126 -18.61 9.03 26.10
C PHE A 126 -18.20 7.61 26.48
N SER A 127 -17.95 7.39 27.76
CA SER A 127 -17.58 6.07 28.28
C SER A 127 -18.30 5.81 29.59
N ALA A 128 -18.42 4.54 29.96
CA ALA A 128 -19.00 4.14 31.23
C ALA A 128 -18.29 4.74 32.46
N ALA A 129 -17.05 5.21 32.31
CA ALA A 129 -16.29 5.82 33.39
C ALA A 129 -16.94 7.12 33.93
N GLY A 130 -17.62 7.90 33.09
CA GLY A 130 -18.22 9.18 33.49
C GLY A 130 -19.34 9.06 34.53
N THR A 131 -19.95 7.88 34.65
CA THR A 131 -20.97 7.55 35.66
C THR A 131 -20.60 6.32 36.50
N GLY A 132 -19.38 5.82 36.33
CA GLY A 132 -18.87 4.68 37.08
C GLY A 132 -18.29 5.08 38.43
N LEU A 133 -18.09 4.09 39.29
CA LEU A 133 -17.33 4.27 40.52
C LEU A 133 -15.88 4.65 40.21
N SER A 134 -15.29 5.50 41.05
CA SER A 134 -13.89 5.91 40.93
C SER A 134 -12.96 4.68 40.84
N GLY A 135 -12.09 4.66 39.83
CA GLY A 135 -11.18 3.55 39.55
C GLY A 135 -11.79 2.31 38.88
N ASN A 136 -13.11 2.26 38.65
CA ASN A 136 -13.76 1.13 37.96
C ASN A 136 -14.74 1.60 36.88
N ALA A 137 -14.19 1.89 35.70
CA ALA A 137 -14.93 2.39 34.54
C ALA A 137 -16.10 1.49 34.09
N ASN A 138 -16.03 0.18 34.38
CA ASN A 138 -17.02 -0.81 33.91
C ASN A 138 -18.32 -0.82 34.74
N THR A 139 -18.41 -0.01 35.80
CA THR A 139 -19.58 0.04 36.69
C THR A 139 -20.61 1.11 36.31
N GLY A 140 -20.30 1.96 35.33
CA GLY A 140 -21.22 3.01 34.87
C GLY A 140 -21.85 2.71 33.51
N SER A 141 -22.44 3.75 32.90
CA SER A 141 -23.07 3.71 31.58
C SER A 141 -22.55 4.86 30.72
N ASP A 142 -22.07 4.52 29.53
CA ASP A 142 -21.68 5.49 28.50
C ASP A 142 -22.90 6.31 28.03
N TRP A 143 -24.09 5.68 27.98
CA TRP A 143 -25.36 6.33 27.72
C TRP A 143 -25.76 7.33 28.80
N ALA A 144 -25.64 6.97 30.08
CA ALA A 144 -25.89 7.91 31.16
C ALA A 144 -24.89 9.07 31.14
N SER A 145 -23.61 8.79 30.82
CA SER A 145 -22.57 9.83 30.67
C SER A 145 -22.89 10.81 29.53
N PHE A 146 -23.42 10.30 28.42
CA PHE A 146 -23.94 11.10 27.32
C PHE A 146 -25.10 12.01 27.76
N LEU A 147 -26.13 11.47 28.43
CA LEU A 147 -27.30 12.24 28.87
C LEU A 147 -26.92 13.35 29.88
N LEU A 148 -25.90 13.11 30.71
CA LEU A 148 -25.38 14.08 31.66
C LEU A 148 -24.41 15.10 31.02
N GLY A 149 -24.01 14.90 29.76
CA GLY A 149 -23.03 15.75 29.09
C GLY A 149 -21.61 15.63 29.64
N VAL A 150 -21.27 14.52 30.30
CA VAL A 150 -19.93 14.27 30.86
C VAL A 150 -19.08 13.51 29.83
N ALA A 151 -18.40 14.26 28.97
CA ALA A 151 -17.59 13.68 27.91
C ALA A 151 -16.35 12.99 28.49
N SER A 152 -16.07 11.77 28.05
CA SER A 152 -14.83 11.07 28.37
C SER A 152 -13.67 11.49 27.48
N GLY A 153 -13.97 12.18 26.37
CA GLY A 153 -12.97 12.71 25.45
C GLY A 153 -13.64 13.48 24.32
N GLY A 154 -12.82 14.13 23.51
CA GLY A 154 -13.28 14.84 22.34
C GLY A 154 -12.12 15.46 21.60
N SER A 155 -12.29 15.68 20.30
CA SER A 155 -11.25 16.21 19.44
C SER A 155 -11.82 17.03 18.30
N PHE A 156 -11.01 17.89 17.70
CA PHE A 156 -11.30 18.54 16.44
C PHE A 156 -10.02 18.66 15.62
N ARG A 157 -10.13 18.78 14.31
CA ARG A 157 -8.99 19.00 13.42
C ARG A 157 -8.94 20.45 12.95
N TYR A 158 -7.77 21.07 12.95
CA TYR A 158 -7.56 22.27 12.17
C TYR A 158 -7.53 21.88 10.69
N PRO A 159 -8.39 22.48 9.85
CA PRO A 159 -8.39 22.18 8.42
C PRO A 159 -7.10 22.64 7.78
N ASP A 160 -6.72 21.98 6.70
CA ASP A 160 -5.50 22.26 5.95
C ASP A 160 -5.77 22.50 4.47
N ASP A 161 -4.92 23.31 3.86
CA ASP A 161 -4.91 23.63 2.42
C ASP A 161 -3.48 23.44 1.91
N THR A 162 -3.27 22.35 1.17
CA THR A 162 -1.97 22.03 0.60
C THR A 162 -2.07 21.87 -0.90
N ALA A 163 -1.03 22.33 -1.61
CA ALA A 163 -0.91 22.20 -3.05
C ALA A 163 0.46 21.62 -3.41
N PHE A 164 0.49 20.31 -3.66
CA PHE A 164 1.68 19.61 -4.10
C PHE A 164 1.84 19.71 -5.61
N TYR A 165 3.07 19.94 -6.07
CA TYR A 165 3.41 19.88 -7.48
C TYR A 165 4.60 18.95 -7.71
N TRP A 166 4.61 18.27 -8.85
CA TRP A 166 5.69 17.38 -9.24
C TRP A 166 5.87 17.40 -10.77
N PRO A 167 7.07 17.74 -11.26
CA PRO A 167 7.40 17.54 -12.66
C PRO A 167 7.94 16.13 -12.91
N TYR A 168 7.79 15.67 -14.14
CA TYR A 168 8.37 14.44 -14.65
C TYR A 168 8.96 14.74 -16.03
N TYR A 169 10.16 14.22 -16.27
CA TYR A 169 10.85 14.32 -17.55
C TYR A 169 11.21 12.93 -18.05
N GLY A 170 11.03 12.69 -19.33
CA GLY A 170 11.38 11.44 -19.98
C GLY A 170 11.93 11.67 -21.38
N TRP A 171 12.96 10.95 -21.74
CA TRP A 171 13.52 10.90 -23.08
C TRP A 171 13.70 9.45 -23.50
N TYR A 172 13.53 9.15 -24.78
CA TYR A 172 13.87 7.83 -25.28
C TYR A 172 14.40 7.87 -26.70
N ILE A 173 15.17 6.83 -27.01
CA ILE A 173 15.55 6.44 -28.34
C ILE A 173 15.31 4.93 -28.47
N GLN A 174 14.75 4.51 -29.60
CA GLN A 174 14.55 3.10 -29.92
C GLN A 174 14.80 2.87 -31.40
N ASP A 175 15.42 1.76 -31.75
CA ASP A 175 15.66 1.34 -33.12
C ASP A 175 15.15 -0.10 -33.33
N ASP A 176 14.29 -0.26 -34.33
CA ASP A 176 13.95 -1.56 -34.91
C ASP A 176 14.86 -1.82 -36.12
N PHE A 177 15.91 -2.61 -35.90
CA PHE A 177 16.94 -2.91 -36.88
C PHE A 177 16.72 -4.28 -37.53
N LYS A 178 16.37 -4.28 -38.81
CA LYS A 178 16.28 -5.49 -39.64
C LYS A 178 17.68 -5.91 -40.11
N VAL A 179 18.43 -6.61 -39.26
CA VAL A 179 19.79 -7.10 -39.55
C VAL A 179 19.81 -7.94 -40.84
N SER A 180 18.85 -8.86 -40.99
CA SER A 180 18.66 -9.70 -42.17
C SER A 180 17.18 -10.02 -42.39
N LYS A 181 16.84 -10.81 -43.42
CA LYS A 181 15.47 -11.32 -43.62
C LYS A 181 14.98 -12.23 -42.49
N LYS A 182 15.90 -12.80 -41.70
CA LYS A 182 15.61 -13.74 -40.61
C LYS A 182 15.79 -13.14 -39.22
N LEU A 183 16.55 -12.05 -39.08
CA LEU A 183 16.92 -11.47 -37.78
C LEU A 183 16.51 -10.00 -37.72
N THR A 184 15.70 -9.67 -36.72
CA THR A 184 15.38 -8.29 -36.32
C THR A 184 15.81 -8.09 -34.87
N LEU A 185 16.45 -6.95 -34.59
CA LEU A 185 16.80 -6.50 -33.26
C LEU A 185 15.94 -5.29 -32.91
N ASN A 186 15.50 -5.22 -31.66
CA ASN A 186 14.85 -4.05 -31.06
C ASN A 186 15.77 -3.54 -29.96
N ILE A 187 16.31 -2.34 -30.10
CA ILE A 187 17.26 -1.77 -29.15
C ILE A 187 16.70 -0.43 -28.70
N GLY A 188 16.55 -0.22 -27.40
CA GLY A 188 16.01 1.03 -26.88
C GLY A 188 16.65 1.44 -25.56
N LEU A 189 16.65 2.74 -25.32
CA LEU A 189 17.02 3.33 -24.05
C LEU A 189 16.01 4.43 -23.72
N ARG A 190 15.49 4.38 -22.51
CA ARG A 190 14.67 5.46 -21.94
C ARG A 190 15.36 6.02 -20.71
N TYR A 191 15.42 7.34 -20.60
CA TYR A 191 15.91 8.03 -19.41
C TYR A 191 14.76 8.81 -18.80
N GLU A 192 14.51 8.62 -17.52
CA GLU A 192 13.39 9.22 -16.80
C GLU A 192 13.90 9.97 -15.57
N ILE A 193 13.28 11.09 -15.25
CA ILE A 193 13.53 11.87 -14.04
C ILE A 193 12.18 12.17 -13.39
N PRO A 194 11.68 11.26 -12.53
CA PRO A 194 10.58 11.57 -11.64
C PRO A 194 11.10 12.48 -10.54
N VAL A 195 10.56 13.70 -10.47
CA VAL A 195 10.89 14.64 -9.39
C VAL A 195 9.88 14.46 -8.27
N PRO A 196 10.31 14.21 -7.02
CA PRO A 196 9.41 14.12 -5.87
C PRO A 196 8.61 15.40 -5.68
N LYS A 197 7.48 15.28 -5.00
CA LYS A 197 6.59 16.42 -4.83
C LYS A 197 7.16 17.48 -3.91
N GLU A 198 6.74 18.70 -4.16
CA GLU A 198 7.00 19.86 -3.33
C GLU A 198 5.66 20.54 -3.01
N GLU A 199 5.49 21.02 -1.78
CA GLU A 199 4.31 21.79 -1.39
C GLU A 199 4.55 23.26 -1.76
N ARG A 200 3.57 23.90 -2.40
CA ARG A 200 3.67 25.25 -2.99
C ARG A 200 4.16 26.33 -2.01
N HIS A 201 3.76 26.24 -0.75
CA HIS A 201 4.03 27.20 0.31
C HIS A 201 4.96 26.64 1.39
N HIS A 202 5.58 25.48 1.12
CA HIS A 202 6.39 24.73 2.07
C HIS A 202 5.64 24.38 3.37
N HIS A 203 4.31 24.22 3.29
CA HIS A 203 3.45 23.70 4.36
C HIS A 203 3.57 22.17 4.46
N ASN A 204 4.81 21.68 4.58
CA ASN A 204 5.15 20.27 4.62
C ASN A 204 6.16 20.03 5.74
N SER A 205 5.98 18.97 6.51
CA SER A 205 6.84 18.57 7.62
C SER A 205 7.19 17.09 7.55
N ASN A 206 8.31 16.73 8.15
CA ASN A 206 8.79 15.36 8.18
C ASN A 206 9.57 15.07 9.46
N PHE A 207 9.56 13.82 9.89
CA PHE A 207 10.44 13.30 10.90
C PHE A 207 11.87 13.17 10.34
N CYS A 208 12.84 13.66 11.09
CA CYS A 208 14.26 13.53 10.80
C CYS A 208 14.91 12.60 11.85
N PRO A 209 15.18 11.32 11.50
CA PRO A 209 15.76 10.33 12.41
C PRO A 209 17.10 10.72 13.03
N THR A 210 17.85 11.60 12.36
CA THR A 210 19.21 12.00 12.75
C THR A 210 19.28 13.40 13.36
N CYS A 211 18.21 14.19 13.28
CA CYS A 211 18.22 15.56 13.76
C CYS A 211 18.06 15.57 15.30
N PRO A 212 18.80 16.41 16.02
CA PRO A 212 18.73 16.48 17.47
C PRO A 212 17.40 17.08 17.93
N ASN A 213 16.72 16.42 18.86
CA ASN A 213 15.47 16.89 19.45
C ASN A 213 15.74 17.55 20.81
N ALA A 214 15.66 18.89 20.84
CA ALA A 214 15.87 19.66 22.06
C ALA A 214 14.90 19.29 23.20
N ALA A 215 13.65 18.93 22.88
CA ALA A 215 12.65 18.52 23.87
C ALA A 215 12.94 17.14 24.48
N ALA A 216 13.81 16.35 23.84
CA ALA A 216 14.28 15.05 24.33
C ALA A 216 15.78 15.10 24.67
N GLY A 217 16.28 16.22 25.19
CA GLY A 217 17.66 16.35 25.66
C GLY A 217 18.72 16.21 24.56
N GLY A 218 18.36 16.48 23.30
CA GLY A 218 19.25 16.35 22.15
C GLY A 218 19.29 14.96 21.51
N LEU A 219 18.46 14.01 21.97
CA LEU A 219 18.34 12.69 21.33
C LEU A 219 17.94 12.84 19.84
N PRO A 220 18.44 11.97 18.94
CA PRO A 220 18.01 11.96 17.54
C PRO A 220 16.50 11.71 17.39
N GLY A 221 15.92 12.30 16.35
CA GLY A 221 14.49 12.19 16.05
C GLY A 221 13.75 13.48 16.39
N ALA A 222 13.85 14.46 15.49
CA ALA A 222 13.12 15.73 15.58
C ALA A 222 12.23 15.92 14.34
N MET A 223 11.23 16.78 14.45
CA MET A 223 10.48 17.25 13.28
C MET A 223 11.25 18.34 12.55
N VAL A 224 11.06 18.41 11.23
CA VAL A 224 11.58 19.47 10.37
C VAL A 224 10.49 19.98 9.43
N TYR A 225 10.58 21.25 9.03
CA TYR A 225 9.72 21.86 8.01
C TYR A 225 10.47 22.03 6.70
N ALA A 226 9.77 21.89 5.57
CA ALA A 226 10.35 22.10 4.26
C ALA A 226 10.97 23.52 4.17
N GLY A 227 12.22 23.62 3.73
CA GLY A 227 12.93 24.90 3.55
C GLY A 227 13.36 25.63 4.83
N VAL A 228 13.04 25.13 6.03
CA VAL A 228 13.36 25.79 7.31
C VAL A 228 14.62 25.17 7.94
N GLY A 229 15.54 26.01 8.43
CA GLY A 229 16.70 25.56 9.20
C GLY A 229 17.65 24.63 8.43
N GLY A 230 17.69 24.74 7.09
CA GLY A 230 18.52 23.88 6.22
C GLY A 230 17.87 22.56 5.82
N ALA A 231 16.63 22.28 6.25
CA ALA A 231 15.86 21.14 5.78
C ALA A 231 15.48 21.31 4.29
N PRO A 232 15.37 20.22 3.51
CA PRO A 232 15.09 20.30 2.09
C PRO A 232 13.64 20.75 1.82
N GLU A 233 13.41 21.45 0.72
CA GLU A 233 12.06 21.83 0.26
C GLU A 233 11.24 20.59 -0.19
N ARG A 234 11.96 19.54 -0.61
CA ARG A 234 11.40 18.23 -0.99
C ARG A 234 12.00 17.16 -0.09
N PHE A 235 11.17 16.45 0.64
CA PHE A 235 11.66 15.37 1.50
C PHE A 235 12.09 14.13 0.71
N GLY A 236 11.58 13.94 -0.53
CA GLY A 236 12.09 12.93 -1.45
C GLY A 236 13.32 13.41 -2.23
N LEU A 237 14.33 12.54 -2.32
CA LEU A 237 15.52 12.80 -3.12
C LEU A 237 15.22 12.63 -4.62
N THR A 238 15.46 13.68 -5.41
CA THR A 238 15.44 13.55 -6.87
C THR A 238 16.61 12.68 -7.31
N ARG A 239 16.33 11.59 -8.01
CA ARG A 239 17.35 10.66 -8.52
C ARG A 239 17.43 10.74 -10.03
N MET A 240 18.65 10.93 -10.55
CA MET A 240 18.97 11.07 -11.97
C MET A 240 19.53 9.77 -12.59
N ASN A 241 19.19 8.61 -12.03
CA ASN A 241 19.75 7.32 -12.43
C ASN A 241 18.69 6.32 -12.89
N ALA A 242 17.55 6.81 -13.39
CA ALA A 242 16.50 5.97 -13.96
C ALA A 242 16.70 5.76 -15.47
N LEU A 243 17.66 4.89 -15.81
CA LEU A 243 17.93 4.43 -17.17
C LEU A 243 17.24 3.08 -17.41
N GLY A 244 16.27 3.06 -18.31
CA GLY A 244 15.50 1.88 -18.72
C GLY A 244 15.93 1.36 -20.10
N PRO A 245 16.99 0.54 -20.19
CA PRO A 245 17.36 -0.13 -21.43
C PRO A 245 16.30 -1.18 -21.82
N ARG A 246 16.18 -1.41 -23.12
CA ARG A 246 15.36 -2.46 -23.74
C ARG A 246 16.16 -3.13 -24.84
N LEU A 247 16.19 -4.45 -24.82
CA LEU A 247 16.79 -5.26 -25.86
C LEU A 247 15.83 -6.37 -26.22
N GLY A 248 15.56 -6.54 -27.50
CA GLY A 248 14.75 -7.61 -28.05
C GLY A 248 15.35 -8.17 -29.32
N LEU A 249 15.05 -9.42 -29.61
CA LEU A 249 15.38 -10.07 -30.87
C LEU A 249 14.23 -10.94 -31.34
N ALA A 250 14.08 -11.01 -32.66
CA ALA A 250 13.24 -11.98 -33.34
C ALA A 250 14.08 -12.67 -34.42
N TYR A 251 14.21 -14.00 -34.29
CA TYR A 251 15.01 -14.81 -35.19
C TYR A 251 14.17 -15.96 -35.79
N GLN A 252 14.06 -15.96 -37.11
CA GLN A 252 13.49 -17.07 -37.87
C GLN A 252 14.56 -18.14 -38.08
N LEU A 253 14.54 -19.17 -37.24
CA LEU A 253 15.48 -20.30 -37.32
C LEU A 253 15.28 -21.09 -38.63
N ASP A 254 14.03 -21.44 -38.93
CA ASP A 254 13.61 -22.10 -40.17
C ASP A 254 12.23 -21.58 -40.64
N SER A 255 11.66 -22.13 -41.71
CA SER A 255 10.36 -21.67 -42.24
C SER A 255 9.17 -21.94 -41.32
N LYS A 256 9.35 -22.73 -40.26
CA LYS A 256 8.30 -23.12 -39.30
C LYS A 256 8.57 -22.64 -37.89
N THR A 257 9.77 -22.11 -37.60
CA THR A 257 10.24 -21.86 -36.24
C THR A 257 10.73 -20.44 -36.08
N VAL A 258 10.19 -19.75 -35.08
CA VAL A 258 10.60 -18.40 -34.70
C VAL A 258 10.97 -18.40 -33.22
N ILE A 259 12.13 -17.83 -32.93
CA ILE A 259 12.59 -17.56 -31.57
C ILE A 259 12.47 -16.06 -31.34
N ARG A 260 11.88 -15.68 -30.21
CA ARG A 260 11.86 -14.30 -29.72
C ARG A 260 12.45 -14.27 -28.32
N ALA A 261 13.24 -13.26 -28.03
CA ALA A 261 13.73 -13.03 -26.68
C ALA A 261 13.79 -11.54 -26.44
N GLY A 262 13.57 -11.12 -25.19
CA GLY A 262 13.64 -9.72 -24.83
C GLY A 262 13.89 -9.52 -23.35
N GLY A 263 14.49 -8.39 -23.02
CA GLY A 263 14.80 -7.95 -21.67
C GLY A 263 14.69 -6.44 -21.57
N SER A 264 14.12 -5.94 -20.47
CA SER A 264 13.92 -4.50 -20.29
C SER A 264 13.82 -4.11 -18.83
N ILE A 265 14.23 -2.87 -18.52
CA ILE A 265 14.00 -2.25 -17.21
C ILE A 265 12.98 -1.13 -17.39
N TYR A 266 11.92 -1.16 -16.58
CA TYR A 266 10.88 -0.13 -16.52
C TYR A 266 10.91 0.53 -15.15
N TYR A 267 10.62 1.83 -15.11
CA TYR A 267 10.39 2.56 -13.86
C TYR A 267 8.91 2.87 -13.75
N GLN A 268 8.39 2.71 -12.54
CA GLN A 268 7.07 3.21 -12.18
C GLN A 268 7.21 4.64 -11.66
N PRO A 269 6.26 5.54 -11.96
CA PRO A 269 6.20 6.82 -11.27
C PRO A 269 6.22 6.61 -9.76
N SER A 270 6.98 7.45 -9.04
CA SER A 270 6.99 7.43 -7.58
C SER A 270 5.57 7.66 -7.05
N ARG A 271 5.04 6.69 -6.31
CA ARG A 271 3.74 6.79 -5.63
C ARG A 271 4.00 7.30 -4.23
N GLU A 272 3.38 8.43 -3.86
CA GLU A 272 3.45 9.00 -2.50
C GLU A 272 2.04 9.08 -1.92
N ASP A 273 1.49 7.95 -1.47
CA ASP A 273 0.23 7.91 -0.71
C ASP A 273 0.35 8.73 0.58
N GLY A 274 -0.68 9.37 1.11
CA GLY A 274 -0.68 9.86 2.50
C GLY A 274 0.27 11.02 2.88
N ASN A 275 1.32 11.37 2.12
CA ASN A 275 2.20 12.50 2.47
C ASN A 275 1.44 13.85 2.36
N ALA A 276 0.37 13.90 1.55
CA ALA A 276 -0.53 15.06 1.56
C ALA A 276 -1.50 15.09 2.76
N ASP A 277 -1.69 13.95 3.43
CA ASP A 277 -2.62 13.80 4.56
C ASP A 277 -1.90 13.88 5.92
N ASN A 278 -0.66 13.40 5.98
CA ASN A 278 0.12 13.19 7.21
C ASN A 278 1.41 14.02 7.27
N GLY A 279 1.98 14.42 6.12
CA GLY A 279 3.20 15.24 6.02
C GLY A 279 2.97 16.73 6.32
N ILE A 280 1.96 17.06 7.10
CA ILE A 280 1.54 18.44 7.34
C ILE A 280 1.42 18.73 8.84
N GLN A 281 2.01 17.88 9.68
CA GLN A 281 2.02 18.08 11.13
C GLN A 281 2.60 19.45 11.46
N GLY A 282 1.81 20.28 12.14
CA GLY A 282 2.14 21.68 12.42
C GLY A 282 1.49 22.70 11.48
N PHE A 283 0.97 22.29 10.32
CA PHE A 283 0.17 23.15 9.42
C PHE A 283 -1.33 22.83 9.45
N GLY A 284 -1.66 21.60 9.84
CA GLY A 284 -2.98 21.15 10.25
C GLY A 284 -2.84 20.12 11.36
N GLY A 285 -3.96 19.50 11.76
CA GLY A 285 -3.92 18.35 12.68
C GLY A 285 -4.98 18.36 13.78
N THR A 286 -5.08 17.23 14.46
CA THR A 286 -6.09 16.97 15.48
C THR A 286 -5.65 17.52 16.83
N PHE A 287 -6.46 18.41 17.40
CA PHE A 287 -6.43 18.76 18.81
C PHE A 287 -7.45 17.90 19.57
N GLY A 288 -7.09 17.41 20.74
CA GLY A 288 -8.01 16.64 21.60
C GLY A 288 -7.93 17.05 23.06
N ALA A 289 -9.05 16.95 23.76
CA ALA A 289 -9.05 16.95 25.21
C ALA A 289 -8.26 15.74 25.72
N ILE A 290 -7.38 15.96 26.70
CA ILE A 290 -6.64 14.89 27.35
C ILE A 290 -7.63 13.99 28.10
N GLY A 291 -7.58 12.68 27.83
CA GLY A 291 -8.43 11.71 28.52
C GLY A 291 -8.26 11.78 30.04
N ASN A 292 -9.37 11.72 30.78
CA ASN A 292 -9.42 11.68 32.25
C ASN A 292 -8.84 12.92 32.94
N ALA A 293 -8.99 14.11 32.34
CA ALA A 293 -8.54 15.38 32.95
C ALA A 293 -9.06 15.60 34.38
N LEU A 294 -10.22 15.03 34.74
CA LEU A 294 -10.83 15.14 36.07
C LEU A 294 -10.81 13.82 36.88
N SER A 295 -9.82 12.94 36.64
CA SER A 295 -9.56 11.65 37.33
C SER A 295 -10.66 10.57 37.31
N ASN A 296 -11.90 10.92 36.95
CA ASN A 296 -13.08 10.04 37.01
C ASN A 296 -13.53 9.56 35.62
N GLY A 297 -12.65 9.46 34.63
CA GLY A 297 -13.10 9.12 33.27
C GLY A 297 -13.68 10.28 32.47
N ILE A 298 -13.79 11.46 33.10
CA ILE A 298 -14.36 12.69 32.53
C ILE A 298 -13.22 13.60 32.08
N SER A 299 -13.35 14.12 30.86
CA SER A 299 -12.40 15.06 30.26
C SER A 299 -12.94 16.49 30.28
N TYR A 300 -14.22 16.69 29.94
CA TYR A 300 -14.89 17.99 30.03
C TYR A 300 -16.42 17.82 30.05
N GLN A 301 -17.11 18.88 30.45
CA GLN A 301 -18.56 19.00 30.31
C GLN A 301 -18.86 19.55 28.92
N VAL A 302 -19.73 18.89 28.16
CA VAL A 302 -19.99 19.28 26.76
C VAL A 302 -20.47 20.74 26.66
N LYS A 303 -21.31 21.18 27.61
CA LYS A 303 -21.79 22.57 27.70
C LYS A 303 -20.68 23.62 27.81
N ASP A 304 -19.54 23.25 28.39
CA ASP A 304 -18.39 24.14 28.58
C ASP A 304 -17.40 24.02 27.41
N GLY A 305 -17.62 23.08 26.50
CA GLY A 305 -16.79 22.81 25.35
C GLY A 305 -15.32 22.56 25.72
N PHE A 306 -14.40 23.06 24.90
CA PHE A 306 -12.97 22.95 25.17
C PHE A 306 -12.38 24.14 25.95
N THR A 307 -13.20 24.93 26.65
CA THR A 307 -12.73 26.13 27.37
C THR A 307 -11.66 25.82 28.42
N SER A 308 -11.75 24.67 29.11
CA SER A 308 -10.73 24.17 30.04
C SER A 308 -9.38 23.86 29.38
N PHE A 309 -9.35 23.75 28.06
CA PHE A 309 -8.16 23.50 27.25
C PHE A 309 -7.76 24.72 26.39
N ALA A 310 -8.40 25.88 26.56
CA ALA A 310 -8.17 27.05 25.73
C ALA A 310 -6.69 27.49 25.65
N PRO A 311 -5.89 27.48 26.74
CA PRO A 311 -4.46 27.76 26.66
C PRO A 311 -3.69 26.75 25.80
N GLN A 312 -3.98 25.46 25.93
CA GLN A 312 -3.36 24.39 25.15
C GLN A 312 -3.76 24.48 23.67
N ILE A 313 -5.03 24.78 23.38
CA ILE A 313 -5.54 25.02 22.02
C ILE A 313 -4.79 26.19 21.39
N ALA A 314 -4.66 27.30 22.12
CA ALA A 314 -3.97 28.49 21.62
C ALA A 314 -2.49 28.22 21.36
N ALA A 315 -1.81 27.50 22.25
CA ALA A 315 -0.39 27.16 22.13
C ALA A 315 -0.07 26.19 20.98
N LEU A 316 -1.03 25.33 20.61
CA LEU A 316 -0.85 24.30 19.59
C LEU A 316 -1.59 24.59 18.28
N ARG A 317 -2.09 25.81 18.10
CA ARG A 317 -2.81 26.25 16.91
C ARG A 317 -1.86 26.33 15.70
N PRO A 318 -2.15 25.61 14.60
CA PRO A 318 -1.40 25.76 13.35
C PRO A 318 -1.51 27.18 12.74
N PRO A 319 -0.47 27.67 12.03
CA PRO A 319 0.79 27.00 11.82
C PRO A 319 1.72 27.10 13.03
N ILE A 320 2.26 25.97 13.48
CA ILE A 320 3.42 25.91 14.37
C ILE A 320 4.63 26.21 13.49
N SER A 321 5.33 27.31 13.72
CA SER A 321 6.42 27.76 12.85
C SER A 321 7.80 27.24 13.27
N ASP A 322 7.95 26.83 14.54
CA ASP A 322 9.20 26.36 15.11
C ASP A 322 9.26 24.82 15.18
N PRO A 323 10.23 24.17 14.52
CA PRO A 323 10.43 22.72 14.58
C PRO A 323 10.63 22.17 16.00
N ALA A 324 11.25 22.93 16.91
CA ALA A 324 11.46 22.47 18.29
C ALA A 324 10.13 22.39 19.05
N THR A 325 9.27 23.41 18.90
CA THR A 325 7.91 23.43 19.43
C THR A 325 7.06 22.28 18.89
N LEU A 326 7.12 21.99 17.58
CA LEU A 326 6.42 20.85 16.99
C LEU A 326 6.93 19.51 17.55
N SER A 327 8.26 19.36 17.67
CA SER A 327 8.87 18.13 18.19
C SER A 327 8.47 17.86 19.64
N ALA A 328 8.36 18.92 20.46
CA ALA A 328 7.90 18.84 21.84
C ALA A 328 6.42 18.44 21.95
N ASN A 329 5.57 18.96 21.06
CA ASN A 329 4.14 18.62 21.03
C ASN A 329 3.91 17.14 20.67
N LEU A 330 4.76 16.56 19.83
CA LEU A 330 4.61 15.16 19.41
C LEU A 330 5.21 14.15 20.40
N ILE A 331 5.74 14.56 21.56
CA ILE A 331 6.20 13.59 22.59
C ILE A 331 5.05 12.65 22.97
N ASN A 332 5.32 11.35 23.01
CA ASN A 332 4.35 10.25 23.18
C ASN A 332 3.29 10.11 22.07
N GLN A 333 3.40 10.88 20.99
CA GLN A 333 2.63 10.70 19.76
C GLN A 333 3.50 10.06 18.67
N THR A 334 2.93 9.90 17.47
CA THR A 334 3.62 9.35 16.29
C THR A 334 3.94 10.47 15.31
N PRO A 335 5.21 10.88 15.15
CA PRO A 335 5.62 11.76 14.08
C PRO A 335 5.55 11.04 12.74
N PHE A 336 5.26 11.80 11.71
CA PHE A 336 5.16 11.34 10.34
C PHE A 336 6.55 11.28 9.68
N TYR A 337 6.87 10.16 9.03
CA TYR A 337 8.14 9.90 8.37
C TYR A 337 7.96 9.48 6.92
N TYR A 338 8.39 10.37 6.03
CA TYR A 338 8.66 10.08 4.63
C TYR A 338 10.14 9.76 4.45
N ASN A 339 10.47 8.56 3.98
CA ASN A 339 11.85 8.14 3.75
C ASN A 339 12.43 8.88 2.54
N PRO A 340 13.53 9.64 2.67
CA PRO A 340 14.06 10.41 1.55
C PRO A 340 14.48 9.55 0.35
N THR A 341 14.86 8.30 0.59
CA THR A 341 15.21 7.35 -0.49
C THR A 341 14.02 6.89 -1.32
N ALA A 342 12.78 7.14 -0.87
CA ALA A 342 11.58 6.84 -1.63
C ALA A 342 11.37 7.74 -2.84
N GLY A 343 12.10 8.86 -2.96
CA GLY A 343 12.20 9.61 -4.21
C GLY A 343 12.81 8.82 -5.37
N ARG A 344 13.40 7.65 -5.10
CA ARG A 344 13.77 6.68 -6.14
C ARG A 344 12.51 5.98 -6.67
N ALA A 345 12.30 6.05 -7.98
CA ALA A 345 11.24 5.30 -8.65
C ALA A 345 11.40 3.78 -8.45
N PRO A 346 10.32 3.07 -8.12
CA PRO A 346 10.26 1.61 -8.24
C PRO A 346 10.63 1.17 -9.65
N TYR A 347 11.31 0.03 -9.79
CA TYR A 347 11.69 -0.47 -11.11
C TYR A 347 11.55 -1.98 -11.23
N PHE A 348 11.23 -2.41 -12.46
CA PHE A 348 10.95 -3.79 -12.82
C PHE A 348 11.89 -4.21 -13.95
N GLY A 349 12.63 -5.29 -13.74
CA GLY A 349 13.28 -6.02 -14.81
C GLY A 349 12.31 -7.05 -15.38
N ASP A 350 12.01 -6.96 -16.67
CA ASP A 350 11.11 -7.87 -17.38
C ASP A 350 11.86 -8.60 -18.49
N TRP A 351 11.74 -9.93 -18.53
CA TRP A 351 12.48 -10.79 -19.45
C TRP A 351 11.55 -11.84 -20.01
N ASN A 352 11.70 -12.14 -21.30
CA ASN A 352 11.00 -13.22 -21.95
C ASN A 352 11.89 -13.98 -22.93
N PHE A 353 11.57 -15.26 -23.10
CA PHE A 353 12.13 -16.13 -24.12
C PHE A 353 11.01 -17.00 -24.66
N THR A 354 10.75 -16.93 -25.96
CA THR A 354 9.65 -17.60 -26.64
C THR A 354 10.15 -18.39 -27.83
N ILE A 355 9.70 -19.63 -27.95
CA ILE A 355 9.84 -20.45 -29.15
C ILE A 355 8.45 -20.75 -29.69
N GLU A 356 8.25 -20.44 -30.96
CA GLU A 356 7.05 -20.78 -31.72
C GLU A 356 7.40 -21.74 -32.83
N ARG A 357 6.63 -22.81 -32.98
CA ARG A 357 6.78 -23.76 -34.08
C ARG A 357 5.44 -24.20 -34.65
N THR A 358 5.32 -24.08 -35.96
CA THR A 358 4.24 -24.72 -36.73
C THR A 358 4.53 -26.21 -36.85
N LEU A 359 3.68 -27.06 -36.24
CA LEU A 359 3.84 -28.51 -36.21
C LEU A 359 3.25 -29.16 -37.48
N THR A 360 2.07 -28.71 -37.89
CA THR A 360 1.38 -29.12 -39.12
C THR A 360 0.83 -27.89 -39.84
N THR A 361 0.17 -28.04 -40.99
CA THR A 361 -0.48 -26.90 -41.68
C THR A 361 -1.60 -26.25 -40.85
N SER A 362 -2.13 -26.94 -39.84
CA SER A 362 -3.21 -26.44 -38.99
C SER A 362 -2.87 -26.44 -37.49
N SER A 363 -1.66 -26.81 -37.08
CA SER A 363 -1.25 -26.88 -35.67
C SER A 363 -0.03 -26.02 -35.38
N MET A 364 -0.07 -25.24 -34.31
CA MET A 364 1.02 -24.41 -33.80
C MET A 364 1.23 -24.66 -32.31
N PHE A 365 2.49 -24.70 -31.91
CA PHE A 365 2.87 -24.73 -30.50
C PHE A 365 3.76 -23.53 -30.16
N ARG A 366 3.51 -22.92 -29.01
CA ARG A 366 4.32 -21.85 -28.43
C ARG A 366 4.66 -22.22 -27.00
N ALA A 367 5.93 -22.06 -26.64
CA ALA A 367 6.39 -22.07 -25.26
C ALA A 367 7.14 -20.78 -24.97
N SER A 368 6.80 -20.13 -23.87
CA SER A 368 7.37 -18.88 -23.40
C SER A 368 7.80 -19.04 -21.94
N TYR A 369 9.01 -18.63 -21.63
CA TYR A 369 9.40 -18.29 -20.28
C TYR A 369 9.28 -16.79 -20.10
N HIS A 370 8.64 -16.35 -19.02
CA HIS A 370 8.55 -14.95 -18.64
C HIS A 370 8.99 -14.77 -17.19
N ALA A 371 9.69 -13.68 -16.90
CA ALA A 371 10.14 -13.35 -15.57
C ALA A 371 10.06 -11.86 -15.33
N THR A 372 9.59 -11.48 -14.14
CA THR A 372 9.55 -10.10 -13.69
C THR A 372 10.17 -10.00 -12.32
N ILE A 373 11.15 -9.11 -12.17
CA ILE A 373 11.82 -8.83 -10.90
C ILE A 373 11.55 -7.37 -10.56
N GLY A 374 10.73 -7.14 -9.53
CA GLY A 374 10.45 -5.80 -9.03
C GLY A 374 11.38 -5.46 -7.87
N ASN A 375 11.94 -4.26 -7.91
CA ASN A 375 12.84 -3.74 -6.88
C ASN A 375 12.41 -2.34 -6.48
N LYS A 376 12.59 -2.03 -5.18
CA LYS A 376 12.20 -0.74 -4.62
C LYS A 376 10.73 -0.46 -4.84
N LEU A 377 9.92 -1.51 -4.76
CA LEU A 377 8.47 -1.44 -4.80
C LEU A 377 7.96 -0.75 -3.54
N LEU A 378 6.77 -0.19 -3.63
CA LEU A 378 6.08 0.27 -2.44
C LEU A 378 5.85 -0.92 -1.48
N SER A 379 6.23 -0.76 -0.21
CA SER A 379 6.13 -1.85 0.78
C SER A 379 5.32 -1.53 2.03
N ARG A 380 5.36 -0.28 2.55
CA ARG A 380 4.80 0.09 3.87
C ARG A 380 5.29 -0.82 5.04
N GLN A 381 6.41 -1.51 4.85
CA GLN A 381 6.94 -2.50 5.79
C GLN A 381 8.20 -1.98 6.53
N GLN A 382 8.24 -0.71 6.89
CA GLN A 382 9.25 -0.15 7.79
C GLN A 382 8.65 0.12 9.16
N SER A 383 9.33 -0.31 10.21
CA SER A 383 9.04 0.03 11.61
C SER A 383 10.25 0.72 12.21
N GLN A 384 10.38 2.03 11.97
CA GLN A 384 11.56 2.82 12.37
C GLN A 384 11.79 2.83 13.88
N ASN A 385 10.74 2.62 14.67
CA ASN A 385 10.81 2.63 16.12
C ASN A 385 10.67 1.24 16.75
N GLN A 386 10.95 0.17 16.01
CA GLN A 386 10.91 -1.20 16.53
C GLN A 386 12.00 -1.41 17.60
N LEU A 387 11.63 -2.04 18.73
CA LEU A 387 12.58 -2.50 19.73
C LEU A 387 13.58 -3.47 19.10
N ASP A 388 14.88 -3.31 19.37
CA ASP A 388 15.89 -4.26 18.91
C ASP A 388 15.60 -5.67 19.48
N PRO A 389 15.45 -6.70 18.62
CA PRO A 389 15.19 -8.08 19.02
C PRO A 389 16.13 -8.61 20.11
N ARG A 390 17.37 -8.10 20.19
CA ARG A 390 18.34 -8.52 21.23
C ARG A 390 17.80 -8.34 22.66
N TYR A 391 16.95 -7.35 22.89
CA TYR A 391 16.46 -7.03 24.23
C TYR A 391 15.47 -8.06 24.77
N TRP A 392 14.84 -8.85 23.90
CA TRP A 392 13.94 -9.92 24.33
C TRP A 392 14.68 -11.03 25.08
N GLY A 393 15.86 -11.43 24.59
CA GLY A 393 16.69 -12.43 25.26
C GLY A 393 17.30 -11.95 26.58
N ILE A 394 17.37 -10.62 26.79
CA ILE A 394 17.93 -10.01 27.98
C ILE A 394 16.86 -9.78 29.05
N TYR A 395 15.74 -9.16 28.66
CA TYR A 395 14.75 -8.63 29.60
C TYR A 395 13.46 -9.44 29.64
N GLY A 396 13.15 -10.26 28.62
CA GLY A 396 11.93 -11.07 28.57
C GLY A 396 10.67 -10.27 28.96
N ASP A 397 9.90 -10.79 29.92
CA ASP A 397 8.66 -10.18 30.39
C ASP A 397 8.82 -8.81 31.07
N LEU A 398 10.04 -8.45 31.50
CA LEU A 398 10.32 -7.13 32.08
C LEU A 398 10.05 -6.00 31.07
N LEU A 399 10.15 -6.28 29.76
CA LEU A 399 9.87 -5.31 28.70
C LEU A 399 8.47 -4.69 28.79
N ASN A 400 7.50 -5.45 29.30
CA ASN A 400 6.09 -5.03 29.41
C ASN A 400 5.77 -4.26 30.70
N GLN A 401 6.72 -4.13 31.63
CA GLN A 401 6.53 -3.42 32.89
C GLN A 401 6.97 -1.96 32.78
N SER A 402 6.36 -1.08 33.58
CA SER A 402 6.76 0.32 33.66
C SER A 402 8.18 0.46 34.21
N VAL A 403 8.94 1.43 33.72
CA VAL A 403 10.29 1.73 34.23
C VAL A 403 10.25 2.05 35.73
N ALA A 404 9.20 2.75 36.20
CA ALA A 404 8.98 3.04 37.61
C ALA A 404 8.85 1.77 38.46
N THR A 405 8.04 0.80 38.01
CA THR A 405 7.90 -0.50 38.69
C THR A 405 9.23 -1.24 38.77
N LEU A 406 9.99 -1.26 37.67
CA LEU A 406 11.26 -1.98 37.59
C LEU A 406 12.35 -1.37 38.47
N LEU A 407 12.41 -0.03 38.56
CA LEU A 407 13.36 0.70 39.42
C LEU A 407 13.02 0.57 40.91
N ASN A 408 11.78 0.24 41.24
CA ASN A 408 11.34 0.02 42.64
C ASN A 408 11.56 -1.41 43.14
N SER A 409 11.96 -2.35 42.27
CA SER A 409 12.26 -3.72 42.64
C SER A 409 13.78 -4.00 42.54
N PRO A 410 14.45 -4.48 43.61
CA PRO A 410 15.89 -4.72 43.61
C PRO A 410 16.35 -5.72 42.54
N SER A 411 15.57 -6.77 42.27
CA SER A 411 15.94 -7.82 41.32
C SER A 411 15.93 -7.30 39.87
N SER A 412 14.89 -6.58 39.47
CA SER A 412 14.84 -5.94 38.15
C SER A 412 15.87 -4.83 38.02
N THR A 413 16.08 -4.03 39.06
CA THR A 413 17.09 -2.96 39.05
C THR A 413 18.51 -3.53 38.85
N ALA A 414 18.84 -4.66 39.48
CA ALA A 414 20.10 -5.34 39.27
C ALA A 414 20.27 -5.80 37.81
N ILE A 415 19.22 -6.34 37.19
CA ILE A 415 19.22 -6.74 35.77
C ILE A 415 19.42 -5.53 34.86
N LEU A 416 18.69 -4.42 35.11
CA LEU A 416 18.81 -3.17 34.36
C LEU A 416 20.23 -2.61 34.44
N ASN A 417 20.81 -2.54 35.65
CA ASN A 417 22.16 -2.03 35.87
C ASN A 417 23.24 -2.92 35.25
N ALA A 418 23.10 -4.25 35.38
CA ALA A 418 24.02 -5.22 34.77
C ALA A 418 24.07 -5.10 33.24
N ASN A 419 22.97 -4.68 32.63
CA ASN A 419 22.85 -4.44 31.19
C ASN A 419 22.99 -2.95 30.80
N GLY A 420 23.43 -2.10 31.73
CA GLY A 420 23.78 -0.71 31.47
C GLY A 420 22.59 0.21 31.12
N PHE A 421 21.37 -0.14 31.54
CA PHE A 421 20.19 0.69 31.30
C PHE A 421 20.34 2.08 31.92
N LYS A 422 19.93 3.10 31.16
CA LYS A 422 19.83 4.49 31.61
C LYS A 422 18.52 5.07 31.09
N LEU A 423 17.97 6.06 31.80
CA LEU A 423 16.83 6.80 31.28
C LEU A 423 17.21 7.46 29.95
N PRO A 424 16.32 7.40 28.94
CA PRO A 424 16.66 7.87 27.59
C PRO A 424 17.06 9.35 27.53
N PHE A 425 16.30 10.21 28.21
CA PHE A 425 16.55 11.64 28.27
C PHE A 425 15.99 12.26 29.57
N PRO A 426 16.46 13.45 29.99
CA PRO A 426 15.89 14.16 31.13
C PRO A 426 14.39 14.45 30.94
N GLY A 427 13.55 14.03 31.89
CA GLY A 427 12.09 14.21 31.79
C GLY A 427 11.36 13.06 31.08
N PHE A 428 12.05 11.97 30.71
CA PHE A 428 11.37 10.75 30.26
C PHE A 428 10.42 10.22 31.35
N SER A 429 9.17 9.97 30.98
CA SER A 429 8.15 9.46 31.91
C SER A 429 8.44 8.01 32.30
N THR A 430 8.76 7.78 33.57
CA THR A 430 9.01 6.43 34.11
C THR A 430 7.74 5.57 34.21
N ALA A 431 6.55 6.16 34.01
CA ALA A 431 5.30 5.39 33.90
C ALA A 431 5.22 4.58 32.59
N LEU A 432 6.04 4.91 31.59
CA LEU A 432 6.14 4.16 30.34
C LEU A 432 6.91 2.85 30.53
N THR A 433 6.69 1.90 29.61
CA THR A 433 7.29 0.56 29.69
C THR A 433 8.80 0.57 29.41
N LEU A 434 9.50 -0.48 29.85
CA LEU A 434 10.91 -0.69 29.50
C LEU A 434 11.11 -0.86 27.99
N ASP A 435 10.21 -1.59 27.31
CA ASP A 435 10.18 -1.64 25.83
C ASP A 435 10.21 -0.22 25.24
N ARG A 436 9.37 0.67 25.74
CA ARG A 436 9.28 2.05 25.25
C ARG A 436 10.58 2.81 25.43
N ALA A 437 11.26 2.62 26.55
CA ALA A 437 12.52 3.29 26.89
C ALA A 437 13.72 2.77 26.06
N LEU A 438 13.67 1.53 25.58
CA LEU A 438 14.77 0.89 24.84
C LEU A 438 14.67 1.03 23.31
N ARG A 439 13.59 1.62 22.79
CA ARG A 439 13.40 1.85 21.36
C ARG A 439 14.35 2.95 20.82
N PRO A 440 14.63 2.98 19.50
CA PRO A 440 15.47 4.01 18.89
C PRO A 440 14.98 5.45 19.10
N PHE A 441 13.66 5.66 19.12
CA PHE A 441 13.01 6.94 19.35
C PHE A 441 12.07 6.85 20.57
N PRO A 442 12.64 6.77 21.79
CA PRO A 442 11.90 6.57 23.02
C PRO A 442 11.03 7.78 23.40
N GLN A 443 11.19 8.91 22.72
CA GLN A 443 10.37 10.11 22.87
C GLN A 443 9.01 10.04 22.14
N TYR A 444 8.84 9.17 21.12
CA TYR A 444 7.60 9.01 20.34
C TYR A 444 6.94 7.63 20.40
N SER A 445 5.62 7.51 20.63
CA SER A 445 4.96 6.20 20.82
C SER A 445 5.19 5.21 19.67
N GLY A 446 5.41 5.74 18.47
CA GLY A 446 5.92 5.05 17.30
C GLY A 446 6.48 6.08 16.32
N VAL A 447 6.81 5.67 15.10
CA VAL A 447 7.07 6.59 13.99
C VAL A 447 6.15 6.16 12.86
N ASP A 448 5.26 7.06 12.47
CA ASP A 448 4.29 6.78 11.43
C ASP A 448 4.96 6.92 10.06
N SER A 449 5.05 5.82 9.32
CA SER A 449 5.64 5.79 7.98
C SER A 449 4.62 5.42 6.91
N ASN A 450 3.34 5.61 7.22
CA ASN A 450 2.14 5.14 6.50
C ASN A 450 1.78 5.91 5.21
N ALA A 451 2.77 6.29 4.40
CA ALA A 451 2.51 7.27 3.34
C ALA A 451 3.30 7.09 2.05
N GLY A 452 3.30 5.89 1.47
CA GLY A 452 3.81 5.72 0.11
C GLY A 452 5.32 5.96 -0.06
N GLY A 453 5.99 6.53 0.93
CA GLY A 453 7.39 6.89 0.95
C GLY A 453 8.26 5.73 1.43
N GLN A 454 7.90 4.50 1.06
CA GLN A 454 8.66 3.29 1.40
C GLN A 454 8.85 2.43 0.16
N ASN A 455 9.81 2.83 -0.68
CA ASN A 455 10.14 2.14 -1.92
C ASN A 455 11.30 1.16 -1.68
N ASP A 456 11.05 0.11 -0.89
CA ASP A 456 12.03 -0.91 -0.54
C ASP A 456 11.48 -2.34 -0.56
N GLY A 457 10.31 -2.52 -1.16
CA GLY A 457 9.72 -3.82 -1.47
C GLY A 457 10.41 -4.50 -2.64
N HIS A 458 10.28 -5.82 -2.69
CA HIS A 458 10.92 -6.68 -3.68
C HIS A 458 9.97 -7.81 -4.08
N MET A 459 9.89 -8.10 -5.37
CA MET A 459 9.15 -9.25 -5.89
C MET A 459 9.99 -10.01 -6.93
N THR A 460 9.75 -11.31 -7.03
CA THR A 460 10.27 -12.17 -8.09
C THR A 460 9.14 -13.04 -8.61
N PHE A 461 8.81 -12.87 -9.89
CA PHE A 461 7.83 -13.66 -10.63
C PHE A 461 8.52 -14.44 -11.74
N HIS A 462 8.15 -15.70 -11.88
CA HIS A 462 8.55 -16.55 -13.00
C HIS A 462 7.34 -17.30 -13.51
N SER A 463 7.16 -17.37 -14.84
CA SER A 463 6.15 -18.20 -15.47
C SER A 463 6.73 -19.00 -16.65
N LEU A 464 6.21 -20.21 -16.81
CA LEU A 464 6.23 -20.97 -18.04
C LEU A 464 4.82 -20.90 -18.63
N GLU A 465 4.71 -20.35 -19.82
CA GLU A 465 3.46 -20.20 -20.56
C GLU A 465 3.54 -21.04 -21.83
N THR A 466 2.64 -21.99 -21.98
CA THR A 466 2.53 -22.81 -23.18
C THR A 466 1.17 -22.63 -23.82
N SER A 467 1.15 -22.64 -25.14
CA SER A 467 -0.10 -22.68 -25.89
C SER A 467 0.02 -23.62 -27.09
N PHE A 468 -1.07 -24.31 -27.35
CA PHE A 468 -1.25 -25.17 -28.50
C PHE A 468 -2.54 -24.76 -29.20
N GLU A 469 -2.43 -24.38 -30.46
CA GLU A 469 -3.57 -24.05 -31.31
C GLU A 469 -3.66 -25.07 -32.44
N HIS A 470 -4.81 -25.71 -32.56
CA HIS A 470 -5.22 -26.45 -33.74
C HIS A 470 -6.37 -25.69 -34.41
N ARG A 471 -6.08 -25.09 -35.57
CA ARG A 471 -7.06 -24.44 -36.43
C ARG A 471 -8.02 -25.49 -37.00
N PHE A 472 -9.25 -25.04 -37.28
CA PHE A 472 -10.32 -25.92 -37.73
C PHE A 472 -9.89 -26.79 -38.91
N ASN A 473 -9.69 -28.08 -38.65
CA ASN A 473 -9.29 -29.06 -39.64
C ASN A 473 -9.94 -30.39 -39.30
N LYS A 474 -10.52 -31.06 -40.29
CA LYS A 474 -11.28 -32.32 -40.12
C LYS A 474 -12.29 -32.28 -38.96
N GLY A 475 -12.97 -31.14 -38.79
CA GLY A 475 -14.03 -30.97 -37.79
C GLY A 475 -13.57 -30.49 -36.41
N LEU A 476 -12.27 -30.34 -36.15
CA LEU A 476 -11.77 -29.93 -34.83
C LEU A 476 -11.10 -28.56 -34.86
N TYR A 477 -11.54 -27.67 -33.98
CA TYR A 477 -10.77 -26.52 -33.50
C TYR A 477 -10.44 -26.73 -32.02
N MET A 478 -9.20 -26.44 -31.63
CA MET A 478 -8.76 -26.56 -30.24
C MET A 478 -7.73 -25.48 -29.90
N LEU A 479 -7.88 -24.88 -28.72
CA LEU A 479 -6.90 -24.00 -28.10
C LEU A 479 -6.66 -24.48 -26.66
N VAL A 480 -5.41 -24.84 -26.38
CA VAL A 480 -4.94 -25.17 -25.03
C VAL A 480 -3.97 -24.08 -24.60
N SER A 481 -4.15 -23.55 -23.40
CA SER A 481 -3.23 -22.60 -22.77
C SER A 481 -2.93 -23.06 -21.35
N TYR A 482 -1.65 -23.13 -21.00
CA TYR A 482 -1.21 -23.54 -19.69
C TYR A 482 -0.14 -22.58 -19.17
N THR A 483 -0.36 -22.04 -17.97
CA THR A 483 0.60 -21.21 -17.26
C THR A 483 0.97 -21.93 -15.97
N PHE A 484 2.27 -22.16 -15.79
CA PHE A 484 2.86 -22.55 -14.52
C PHE A 484 3.66 -21.35 -14.00
N CYS A 485 3.32 -20.81 -12.83
CA CYS A 485 4.00 -19.63 -12.30
C CYS A 485 4.33 -19.73 -10.82
N LYS A 486 5.22 -18.83 -10.38
CA LYS A 486 5.55 -18.63 -8.97
C LYS A 486 5.86 -17.17 -8.70
N LEU A 487 5.14 -16.59 -7.76
CA LEU A 487 5.34 -15.23 -7.25
C LEU A 487 5.82 -15.28 -5.80
N ILE A 488 7.03 -14.78 -5.57
CA ILE A 488 7.58 -14.60 -4.23
C ILE A 488 7.80 -13.12 -4.00
N SER A 489 7.22 -12.56 -2.94
CA SER A 489 7.28 -11.14 -2.66
C SER A 489 7.51 -10.84 -1.18
N GLY A 490 8.13 -9.67 -0.93
CA GLY A 490 8.15 -9.05 0.39
C GLY A 490 6.89 -8.23 0.63
N SER A 491 6.35 -7.54 -0.38
CA SER A 491 5.13 -6.72 -0.31
C SER A 491 4.19 -7.01 -1.47
N ASN A 492 2.89 -6.74 -1.35
CA ASN A 492 1.97 -7.01 -2.46
C ASN A 492 1.97 -5.90 -3.53
N ALA A 493 2.64 -4.76 -3.27
CA ALA A 493 2.95 -3.66 -4.20
C ALA A 493 1.77 -3.01 -4.95
N GLU A 494 0.56 -3.54 -4.85
CA GLU A 494 -0.62 -3.16 -5.64
C GLU A 494 -1.46 -2.08 -4.95
N ASP A 495 -1.60 -2.15 -3.61
CA ASP A 495 -2.34 -1.13 -2.87
C ASP A 495 -1.96 -1.09 -1.39
N ALA A 496 -1.44 0.05 -0.97
CA ALA A 496 -0.83 0.26 0.33
C ALA A 496 -1.88 0.48 1.46
N ASN A 497 -3.18 0.49 1.12
CA ASN A 497 -4.29 0.59 2.07
C ASN A 497 -5.00 -0.75 2.34
N ARG A 498 -4.46 -1.88 1.85
CA ARG A 498 -5.01 -3.20 2.14
C ARG A 498 -4.25 -3.86 3.29
N THR A 499 -5.01 -4.36 4.26
CA THR A 499 -4.55 -5.14 5.42
C THR A 499 -3.87 -6.48 5.07
N SER A 500 -3.74 -6.80 3.78
CA SER A 500 -3.21 -8.06 3.23
C SER A 500 -1.69 -8.20 3.27
N ASP A 501 -0.95 -7.09 3.42
CA ASP A 501 0.50 -7.07 3.20
C ASP A 501 1.32 -7.48 4.44
N GLY A 502 0.63 -7.73 5.56
CA GLY A 502 1.23 -8.03 6.86
C GLY A 502 2.03 -6.85 7.43
N ALA A 503 2.47 -6.99 8.68
CA ALA A 503 3.42 -6.06 9.29
C ALA A 503 4.85 -6.56 9.11
N VAL A 504 5.83 -5.65 9.12
CA VAL A 504 7.24 -6.01 9.17
C VAL A 504 7.52 -6.80 10.44
N GLN A 505 8.05 -8.02 10.31
CA GLN A 505 8.32 -8.84 11.49
C GLN A 505 9.56 -8.32 12.19
N ASN A 506 10.66 -8.16 11.46
CA ASN A 506 11.93 -7.72 12.01
C ASN A 506 12.52 -6.62 11.12
N GLN A 507 12.43 -5.38 11.57
CA GLN A 507 13.00 -4.20 10.91
C GLN A 507 14.51 -4.35 10.70
N TYR A 508 15.20 -5.04 11.60
CA TYR A 508 16.63 -5.28 11.56
C TYR A 508 17.00 -6.40 10.57
N ASN A 509 16.04 -7.24 10.16
CA ASN A 509 16.22 -8.29 9.15
C ASN A 509 14.98 -8.51 8.27
N ARG A 510 14.70 -7.55 7.38
CA ARG A 510 13.55 -7.58 6.45
C ARG A 510 13.63 -8.65 5.37
N ARG A 511 14.76 -9.37 5.24
CA ARG A 511 14.85 -10.50 4.30
C ARG A 511 13.94 -11.66 4.70
N LEU A 512 13.62 -11.77 6.00
CA LEU A 512 12.74 -12.79 6.56
C LEU A 512 11.27 -12.60 6.14
N ASP A 513 10.89 -11.42 5.64
CA ASP A 513 9.52 -11.13 5.22
C ASP A 513 9.20 -11.62 3.80
N LYS A 514 10.19 -12.16 3.06
CA LYS A 514 9.97 -12.71 1.72
C LYS A 514 9.23 -14.05 1.79
N ALA A 515 8.03 -14.11 1.21
CA ALA A 515 7.18 -15.29 1.18
C ALA A 515 6.48 -15.45 -0.19
N VAL A 516 5.83 -16.60 -0.42
CA VAL A 516 4.93 -16.76 -1.56
C VAL A 516 3.83 -15.72 -1.42
N ALA A 517 3.57 -14.96 -2.48
CA ALA A 517 2.59 -13.87 -2.44
C ALA A 517 1.16 -14.41 -2.38
N SER A 518 0.26 -13.67 -1.75
CA SER A 518 -1.15 -14.07 -1.62
C SER A 518 -1.89 -14.21 -2.97
N GLN A 519 -1.37 -13.61 -4.04
CA GLN A 519 -1.94 -13.66 -5.39
C GLN A 519 -1.34 -14.78 -6.26
N ASP A 520 -0.42 -15.58 -5.72
CA ASP A 520 0.20 -16.67 -6.47
C ASP A 520 -0.84 -17.74 -6.84
N THR A 521 -0.96 -18.07 -8.12
CA THR A 521 -1.82 -19.17 -8.60
C THR A 521 -0.99 -20.11 -9.45
N PRO A 522 -0.34 -21.13 -8.85
CA PRO A 522 0.75 -21.87 -9.50
C PRO A 522 0.40 -22.52 -10.83
N HIS A 523 -0.80 -23.10 -10.97
CA HIS A 523 -1.25 -23.74 -12.20
C HIS A 523 -2.52 -23.08 -12.72
N ASN A 524 -2.52 -22.73 -14.01
CA ASN A 524 -3.70 -22.25 -14.73
C ASN A 524 -3.77 -22.94 -16.09
N LEU A 525 -4.73 -23.85 -16.27
CA LEU A 525 -4.99 -24.58 -17.50
C LEU A 525 -6.35 -24.18 -18.05
N ARG A 526 -6.37 -23.76 -19.32
CA ARG A 526 -7.59 -23.51 -20.09
C ARG A 526 -7.57 -24.34 -21.37
N VAL A 527 -8.65 -25.08 -21.60
CA VAL A 527 -8.83 -25.90 -22.80
C VAL A 527 -10.16 -25.51 -23.43
N SER A 528 -10.10 -24.93 -24.62
CA SER A 528 -11.28 -24.57 -25.41
C SER A 528 -11.29 -25.38 -26.70
N TYR A 529 -12.40 -26.02 -27.03
CA TYR A 529 -12.52 -26.73 -28.30
C TYR A 529 -13.93 -26.64 -28.87
N VAL A 530 -13.99 -26.75 -30.20
CA VAL A 530 -15.21 -26.99 -30.96
C VAL A 530 -14.95 -28.20 -31.82
N TYR A 531 -15.69 -29.27 -31.58
CA TYR A 531 -15.61 -30.50 -32.35
C TYR A 531 -16.93 -30.75 -33.06
N GLU A 532 -16.89 -30.69 -34.38
CA GLU A 532 -17.98 -31.15 -35.24
C GLU A 532 -17.93 -32.67 -35.29
N LEU A 533 -18.99 -33.31 -34.78
CA LEU A 533 -19.07 -34.76 -34.82
C LEU A 533 -19.03 -35.22 -36.28
N PRO A 534 -18.29 -36.30 -36.60
CA PRO A 534 -18.16 -36.77 -37.97
C PRO A 534 -19.42 -37.48 -38.47
N ILE A 535 -20.61 -37.17 -37.93
CA ILE A 535 -21.90 -37.81 -38.22
C ILE A 535 -22.78 -36.83 -38.99
N GLY A 536 -23.27 -37.22 -40.16
CA GLY A 536 -24.13 -36.37 -40.97
C GLY A 536 -23.94 -36.58 -42.46
N LYS A 537 -24.87 -36.05 -43.25
CA LYS A 537 -24.82 -36.07 -44.70
C LYS A 537 -23.52 -35.38 -45.18
N GLY A 538 -22.71 -36.09 -45.97
CA GLY A 538 -21.40 -35.60 -46.45
C GLY A 538 -20.25 -35.64 -45.42
N LYS A 539 -20.44 -36.31 -44.26
CA LYS A 539 -19.39 -36.55 -43.25
C LYS A 539 -18.88 -38.00 -43.31
N GLN A 540 -17.82 -38.30 -42.54
CA GLN A 540 -17.17 -39.62 -42.52
C GLN A 540 -18.08 -40.74 -42.00
N LEU A 541 -18.90 -40.48 -41.00
CA LEU A 541 -19.86 -41.42 -40.44
C LEU A 541 -21.26 -41.07 -40.93
N LEU A 542 -22.00 -42.09 -41.38
CA LEU A 542 -23.38 -41.97 -41.82
C LEU A 542 -23.58 -40.88 -42.92
N GLY A 543 -22.64 -40.80 -43.86
CA GLY A 543 -22.59 -39.80 -44.93
C GLY A 543 -23.78 -39.77 -45.90
N ASN A 544 -24.54 -40.88 -46.01
CA ASN A 544 -25.67 -41.05 -46.91
C ASN A 544 -27.04 -41.11 -46.20
N MET A 545 -27.14 -40.58 -44.98
CA MET A 545 -28.40 -40.62 -44.22
C MET A 545 -29.56 -39.93 -44.94
N HIS A 546 -30.76 -40.47 -44.72
CA HIS A 546 -32.02 -39.85 -45.11
C HIS A 546 -32.15 -38.45 -44.47
N PRO A 547 -32.68 -37.43 -45.17
CA PRO A 547 -32.72 -36.04 -44.68
C PRO A 547 -33.37 -35.87 -43.30
N VAL A 548 -34.41 -36.64 -43.02
CA VAL A 548 -35.12 -36.63 -41.73
C VAL A 548 -34.19 -37.13 -40.60
N LEU A 549 -33.46 -38.21 -40.82
CA LEU A 549 -32.51 -38.73 -39.84
C LEU A 549 -31.33 -37.76 -39.64
N ASN A 550 -30.82 -37.18 -40.73
CA ASN A 550 -29.77 -36.18 -40.67
C ASN A 550 -30.18 -34.91 -39.91
N ALA A 551 -31.46 -34.51 -39.97
CA ALA A 551 -31.98 -33.36 -39.23
C ALA A 551 -31.98 -33.60 -37.71
N VAL A 552 -32.07 -34.85 -37.26
CA VAL A 552 -32.12 -35.21 -35.83
C VAL A 552 -30.73 -35.48 -35.27
N ILE A 553 -29.90 -36.27 -35.97
CA ILE A 553 -28.61 -36.76 -35.43
C ILE A 553 -27.38 -36.30 -36.21
N GLY A 554 -27.54 -35.55 -37.30
CA GLY A 554 -26.43 -35.07 -38.13
C GLY A 554 -25.92 -33.67 -37.73
N ASN A 555 -24.67 -33.35 -38.08
CA ASN A 555 -24.06 -32.02 -37.95
C ASN A 555 -24.00 -31.44 -36.53
N TRP A 556 -24.10 -32.30 -35.51
CA TRP A 556 -23.91 -31.90 -34.12
C TRP A 556 -22.50 -31.38 -33.89
N LYS A 557 -22.41 -30.29 -33.13
CA LYS A 557 -21.14 -29.71 -32.67
C LYS A 557 -21.11 -29.73 -31.16
N ILE A 558 -19.98 -30.14 -30.61
CA ILE A 558 -19.70 -30.07 -29.18
C ILE A 558 -18.70 -28.94 -28.97
N SER A 559 -19.06 -27.98 -28.13
CA SER A 559 -18.15 -26.94 -27.67
C SER A 559 -18.02 -27.00 -26.16
N ALA A 560 -16.79 -26.91 -25.66
CA ALA A 560 -16.55 -26.84 -24.23
C ALA A 560 -15.36 -25.93 -23.91
N ILE A 561 -15.39 -25.37 -22.70
CA ILE A 561 -14.29 -24.64 -22.09
C ILE A 561 -14.04 -25.26 -20.73
N HIS A 562 -12.87 -25.84 -20.54
CA HIS A 562 -12.42 -26.36 -19.25
C HIS A 562 -11.45 -25.37 -18.64
N THR A 563 -11.65 -25.05 -17.36
CA THR A 563 -10.79 -24.15 -16.59
C THR A 563 -10.36 -24.84 -15.31
N TYR A 564 -9.06 -25.07 -15.15
CA TYR A 564 -8.46 -25.63 -13.94
C TYR A 564 -7.45 -24.64 -13.40
N VAL A 565 -7.68 -24.14 -12.18
CA VAL A 565 -6.84 -23.11 -11.56
C VAL A 565 -6.52 -23.54 -10.13
N SER A 566 -5.25 -23.49 -9.77
CA SER A 566 -4.82 -23.66 -8.37
C SER A 566 -5.38 -22.53 -7.50
N GLY A 567 -5.75 -22.84 -6.26
CA GLY A 567 -6.09 -21.81 -5.27
C GLY A 567 -4.88 -20.94 -4.91
N THR A 568 -5.16 -19.81 -4.26
CA THR A 568 -4.15 -18.93 -3.68
C THR A 568 -3.59 -19.50 -2.37
N PRO A 569 -2.36 -19.14 -1.95
CA PRO A 569 -1.82 -19.53 -0.67
C PRO A 569 -2.70 -19.09 0.52
N PHE A 570 -2.66 -19.88 1.60
CA PHE A 570 -3.28 -19.51 2.88
C PHE A 570 -2.33 -18.65 3.71
N VAL A 571 -2.84 -17.60 4.34
CA VAL A 571 -2.10 -16.77 5.30
C VAL A 571 -2.28 -17.36 6.69
N ILE A 572 -1.18 -17.61 7.39
CA ILE A 572 -1.17 -18.08 8.78
C ILE A 572 -0.61 -16.97 9.66
N SER A 573 -1.40 -16.55 10.66
CA SER A 573 -1.02 -15.51 11.62
C SER A 573 -1.04 -16.05 13.04
N CYS A 574 -0.11 -15.55 13.86
CA CYS A 574 -0.02 -15.84 15.29
C CYS A 574 -0.20 -14.56 16.10
N ASN A 575 -0.78 -14.68 17.30
CA ASN A 575 -0.92 -13.57 18.24
C ASN A 575 0.42 -13.22 18.94
N GLN A 576 1.51 -13.92 18.63
CA GLN A 576 2.81 -13.71 19.27
C GLN A 576 3.58 -12.58 18.58
N ASN A 577 3.91 -11.55 19.37
CA ASN A 577 4.66 -10.38 18.90
C ASN A 577 6.14 -10.48 19.30
N PHE A 578 6.84 -11.55 18.89
CA PHE A 578 8.24 -11.81 19.29
C PHE A 578 9.25 -10.72 18.89
N TYR A 579 8.86 -9.80 18.01
CA TYR A 579 9.74 -8.77 17.47
C TYR A 579 9.17 -7.34 17.55
N GLY A 580 8.04 -7.11 18.23
CA GLY A 580 7.41 -5.79 18.22
C GLY A 580 6.74 -5.42 16.88
N ALA A 581 6.49 -6.39 16.01
CA ALA A 581 5.79 -6.32 14.73
C ALA A 581 4.28 -5.99 14.81
N GLY A 582 3.70 -5.95 16.01
CA GLY A 582 2.27 -5.69 16.20
C GLY A 582 1.39 -6.94 16.00
N SER A 583 0.07 -6.74 15.88
CA SER A 583 -0.98 -7.77 16.02
C SER A 583 -1.23 -8.66 14.79
N ALA A 584 -0.24 -8.87 13.91
CA ALA A 584 -0.38 -9.68 12.70
C ALA A 584 0.94 -10.37 12.30
N ALA A 585 1.66 -10.96 13.26
CA ALA A 585 2.91 -11.67 13.01
C ALA A 585 2.65 -13.00 12.28
N ARG A 586 3.60 -13.42 11.43
CA ARG A 586 3.57 -14.75 10.81
C ARG A 586 4.10 -15.77 11.82
N CYS A 587 3.47 -16.93 11.88
CA CYS A 587 3.95 -18.00 12.74
C CYS A 587 5.27 -18.59 12.21
N SER A 588 6.15 -18.96 13.12
CA SER A 588 7.28 -19.84 12.84
C SER A 588 6.85 -21.30 12.99
N PHE A 589 7.63 -22.23 12.42
CA PHE A 589 7.43 -23.65 12.70
C PHE A 589 7.88 -23.98 14.12
N ALA A 590 7.05 -24.72 14.86
CA ALA A 590 7.45 -25.30 16.14
C ALA A 590 8.65 -26.25 15.94
N PRO A 591 9.58 -26.33 16.91
CA PRO A 591 10.63 -27.35 16.89
C PRO A 591 10.02 -28.74 16.69
N GLY A 592 10.45 -29.46 15.65
CA GLY A 592 9.91 -30.78 15.30
C GLY A 592 8.85 -30.78 14.20
N ALA A 593 8.27 -29.63 13.83
CA ALA A 593 7.32 -29.57 12.71
C ALA A 593 8.01 -29.82 11.35
N THR A 594 9.20 -29.26 11.15
CA THR A 594 9.99 -29.45 9.91
C THR A 594 10.60 -30.85 9.78
N THR A 595 10.81 -31.55 10.90
CA THR A 595 11.31 -32.92 10.92
C THR A 595 10.19 -33.97 10.91
N GLY A 596 8.93 -33.54 10.90
CA GLY A 596 7.75 -34.41 10.93
C GLY A 596 7.42 -35.00 12.31
N ALA A 597 8.16 -34.64 13.37
CA ALA A 597 7.85 -35.04 14.74
C ALA A 597 6.52 -34.41 15.23
N ILE A 598 6.18 -33.24 14.71
CA ILE A 598 4.85 -32.64 14.86
C ILE A 598 4.21 -32.59 13.46
N PRO A 599 3.09 -33.29 13.21
CA PRO A 599 2.47 -33.32 11.88
C PRO A 599 1.87 -31.96 11.54
N LEU A 600 2.04 -31.51 10.28
CA LEU A 600 1.49 -30.24 9.78
C LEU A 600 -0.04 -30.29 9.62
N ILE A 601 -0.55 -31.42 9.12
CA ILE A 601 -1.99 -31.69 9.07
C ILE A 601 -2.40 -32.21 10.43
N ASN A 602 -3.49 -31.66 10.97
CA ASN A 602 -4.04 -32.11 12.23
C ASN A 602 -4.44 -33.59 12.12
N PRO A 603 -3.86 -34.50 12.93
CA PRO A 603 -4.19 -35.93 12.87
C PRO A 603 -5.65 -36.24 13.18
N ALA A 604 -6.34 -35.34 13.89
CA ALA A 604 -7.76 -35.46 14.20
C ALA A 604 -8.68 -34.92 13.08
N TRP A 605 -8.12 -34.28 12.05
CA TRP A 605 -8.91 -33.77 10.93
C TRP A 605 -9.25 -34.89 9.95
N SER A 606 -10.48 -34.87 9.42
CA SER A 606 -10.92 -35.72 8.32
C SER A 606 -11.84 -34.97 7.37
N SER A 607 -12.03 -35.50 6.16
CA SER A 607 -12.95 -34.94 5.16
C SER A 607 -14.43 -35.16 5.47
N ASP A 608 -14.76 -35.83 6.58
CA ASP A 608 -16.14 -35.98 7.04
C ASP A 608 -16.69 -34.60 7.43
N LYS A 609 -17.88 -34.25 6.92
CA LYS A 609 -18.50 -32.95 7.17
C LYS A 609 -18.70 -32.66 8.66
N SER A 610 -18.89 -33.68 9.50
CA SER A 610 -19.05 -33.51 10.95
C SER A 610 -17.75 -33.10 11.66
N VAL A 611 -16.60 -33.45 11.10
CA VAL A 611 -15.27 -33.19 11.67
C VAL A 611 -14.60 -32.00 11.00
N ALA A 612 -14.74 -31.86 9.67
CA ALA A 612 -14.05 -30.86 8.85
C ALA A 612 -14.33 -29.41 9.28
N PHE A 613 -15.47 -29.14 9.91
CA PHE A 613 -15.83 -27.82 10.44
C PHE A 613 -15.54 -27.63 11.93
N ALA A 614 -15.33 -28.71 12.68
CA ALA A 614 -15.07 -28.67 14.13
C ALA A 614 -13.58 -28.72 14.47
N VAL A 615 -12.78 -29.38 13.62
CA VAL A 615 -11.35 -29.59 13.81
C VAL A 615 -10.59 -28.78 12.76
N PRO A 616 -9.58 -27.98 13.13
CA PRO A 616 -8.79 -27.24 12.15
C PRO A 616 -7.97 -28.21 11.29
N TYR A 617 -7.91 -27.94 9.97
CA TYR A 617 -7.12 -28.72 9.02
C TYR A 617 -5.62 -28.72 9.34
N LEU A 618 -5.09 -27.54 9.65
CA LEU A 618 -3.71 -27.37 10.10
C LEU A 618 -3.61 -27.68 11.59
N ASN A 619 -2.55 -28.39 11.99
CA ASN A 619 -2.25 -28.66 13.38
C ASN A 619 -1.71 -27.38 14.06
N PRO A 620 -2.43 -26.78 15.03
CA PRO A 620 -1.95 -25.56 15.69
C PRO A 620 -0.62 -25.76 16.41
N ALA A 621 -0.33 -26.97 16.90
CA ALA A 621 0.92 -27.29 17.59
C ALA A 621 2.15 -27.28 16.67
N ALA A 622 1.95 -27.30 15.35
CA ALA A 622 3.05 -27.20 14.39
C ALA A 622 3.58 -25.76 14.23
N PHE A 623 2.96 -24.78 14.87
CA PHE A 623 3.24 -23.36 14.72
C PHE A 623 3.50 -22.70 16.09
N VAL A 624 4.43 -21.74 16.13
CA VAL A 624 4.74 -20.86 17.28
C VAL A 624 4.86 -19.41 16.83
#